data_AF-A0A350P9G3-F1
#
_entry.id   AF-A0A350P9G3-F1
#
_cell.length_a   1.000
_cell.length_b   1.000
_cell.length_c   1.000
_cell.angle_alpha   90.00
_cell.angle_beta   90.00
_cell.angle_gamma   90.00
#
_symmetry.space_group_name_H-M   'P 1'
#
loop_
_entity.id
_entity.type
_entity.pdbx_description
1 polymer ?
#
loop_
_entity_poly.entity_id
_entity_poly.type
_entity_poly.pdbx_seq_one_letter_code
_entity_poly.pdbx_strand_id
1 'polypeptide(L)' 'MAVGDGGIKIVDKSKITVTELKTTMAGLASALQTLMRGSTFANNDIIYQIMYERNKNSNDVTVYVVWEDQ' A
#
# COMPACT_ATOMS: atom_id res chain seq x y z
N MET A 1 26.43 12.58 15.62
CA MET A 1 25.43 11.50 15.64
C MET A 1 24.19 12.05 14.97
N ALA A 2 23.95 11.70 13.71
CA ALA A 2 22.76 12.17 13.00
C ALA A 2 21.55 11.47 13.63
N VAL A 3 20.68 12.27 14.25
CA VAL A 3 19.34 11.83 14.62
C VAL A 3 18.67 11.34 13.33
N GLY A 4 18.34 10.05 13.32
CA GLY A 4 17.68 9.41 12.19
C GLY A 4 16.39 10.15 11.88
N ASP A 5 16.39 10.84 10.75
CA ASP A 5 15.17 11.24 10.06
C ASP A 5 14.46 9.95 9.67
N GLY A 6 13.58 9.46 10.56
CA GLY A 6 12.67 8.34 10.33
C GLY A 6 11.57 8.69 9.32
N GLY A 7 11.85 9.62 8.41
CA GLY A 7 11.07 9.85 7.21
C GLY A 7 11.34 8.70 6.25
N ILE A 8 10.28 8.13 5.72
CA ILE A 8 10.34 7.19 4.60
C ILE A 8 11.19 7.83 3.50
N LYS A 9 12.42 7.33 3.31
CA LYS A 9 13.31 7.77 2.23
C LYS A 9 12.79 7.15 0.93
N ILE A 10 11.94 7.90 0.25
CA ILE A 10 11.65 7.66 -1.16
C ILE A 10 12.94 8.00 -1.92
N VAL A 11 13.54 6.99 -2.55
CA VAL A 11 14.86 7.14 -3.19
C VAL A 11 14.68 7.60 -4.63
N ASP A 12 13.59 7.16 -5.29
CA ASP A 12 13.24 7.57 -6.64
C ASP A 12 11.71 7.67 -6.83
N LYS A 13 11.21 8.91 -6.97
CA LYS A 13 9.77 9.17 -7.16
C LYS A 13 9.21 8.61 -8.46
N SER A 14 10.05 8.32 -9.45
CA SER A 14 9.60 7.74 -10.73
C SER A 14 9.27 6.25 -10.63
N LYS A 15 9.72 5.59 -9.57
CA LYS A 15 9.47 4.16 -9.29
C LYS A 15 8.33 3.92 -8.31
N ILE A 16 7.66 4.98 -7.84
CA ILE A 16 6.50 4.86 -6.96
C ILE A 16 5.30 4.40 -7.77
N THR A 17 4.71 3.30 -7.34
CA THR A 17 3.45 2.78 -7.84
C THR A 17 2.39 2.83 -6.74
N VAL A 18 1.15 3.13 -7.13
CA VAL A 18 -0.03 3.07 -6.27
C VAL A 18 -0.95 1.97 -6.79
N THR A 19 -1.17 0.95 -5.98
CA THR A 19 -2.12 -0.11 -6.29
C THR A 19 -3.42 0.13 -5.55
N GLU A 20 -4.52 0.21 -6.30
CA GLU A 20 -5.86 0.35 -5.76
C GLU A 20 -6.56 -1.01 -5.64
N LEU A 21 -7.21 -1.24 -4.50
CA LEU A 21 -7.98 -2.43 -4.24
C LEU A 21 -9.37 -2.05 -3.73
N LYS A 22 -10.41 -2.45 -4.46
CA LYS A 22 -11.81 -2.25 -4.06
C LYS A 22 -12.30 -3.49 -3.33
N THR A 23 -12.79 -3.29 -2.11
CA THR A 23 -13.26 -4.37 -1.24
C THR A 23 -14.38 -3.86 -0.33
N THR A 24 -14.84 -4.71 0.57
CA THR A 24 -15.75 -4.32 1.66
C THR A 24 -14.99 -4.33 2.98
N MET A 25 -15.55 -3.70 4.01
CA MET A 25 -14.94 -3.70 5.35
C MET A 25 -14.66 -5.13 5.88
N ALA A 26 -15.58 -6.07 5.60
CA ALA A 26 -15.42 -7.47 5.99
C ALA A 26 -14.33 -8.19 5.17
N GLY A 27 -14.16 -7.82 3.90
CA GLY A 27 -13.19 -8.42 2.99
C GLY A 27 -11.80 -7.80 3.01
N LEU A 28 -11.59 -6.68 3.74
CA LEU A 28 -10.37 -5.89 3.68
C LEU A 28 -9.11 -6.69 4.04
N ALA A 29 -9.14 -7.45 5.15
CA ALA A 29 -8.00 -8.23 5.60
C ALA A 29 -7.59 -9.29 4.57
N SER A 30 -8.56 -10.04 4.03
CA SER A 30 -8.32 -11.06 3.01
C SER A 30 -7.83 -10.47 1.69
N ALA A 31 -8.42 -9.34 1.28
CA ALA A 31 -8.05 -8.66 0.05
C ALA A 31 -6.62 -8.12 0.13
N LEU A 32 -6.24 -7.49 1.26
CA LEU A 32 -4.88 -7.03 1.49
C LEU A 32 -3.88 -8.19 1.53
N GLN A 33 -4.18 -9.29 2.21
CA GLN A 33 -3.32 -10.46 2.22
C GLN A 33 -3.13 -11.05 0.81
N THR A 34 -4.19 -11.08 0.00
CA THR A 34 -4.12 -11.55 -1.38
C THR A 34 -3.20 -10.66 -2.21
N LEU A 35 -3.31 -9.33 -2.04
CA LEU A 35 -2.43 -8.37 -2.70
C LEU A 35 -0.96 -8.56 -2.27
N MET A 36 -0.70 -8.65 -0.97
CA MET A 36 0.66 -8.81 -0.40
C MET A 36 1.31 -10.16 -0.74
N ARG A 37 0.51 -11.21 -0.94
CA ARG A 37 0.99 -12.55 -1.30
C ARG A 37 0.97 -12.82 -2.81
N GLY A 38 0.36 -11.94 -3.58
CA GLY A 38 0.31 -12.02 -5.03
C GLY A 38 1.67 -11.74 -5.65
N SER A 39 1.75 -11.84 -6.97
CA SER A 39 2.94 -11.48 -7.75
C SER A 39 3.04 -9.96 -8.02
N THR A 40 2.24 -9.14 -7.32
CA THR A 40 2.20 -7.69 -7.53
C THR A 40 3.46 -7.00 -7.02
N PHE A 41 4.10 -7.56 -6.00
CA PHE A 41 5.35 -7.07 -5.45
C PHE A 41 6.47 -8.04 -5.81
N ALA A 42 7.49 -7.56 -6.50
CA ALA A 42 8.72 -8.26 -6.76
C ALA A 42 9.59 -8.32 -5.50
N ASN A 43 10.60 -9.19 -5.55
CA ASN A 43 11.53 -9.35 -4.43
C ASN A 43 12.36 -8.07 -4.29
N ASN A 44 12.31 -7.45 -3.11
CA ASN A 44 12.90 -6.16 -2.70
C ASN A 44 12.00 -4.92 -2.80
N ASP A 45 10.80 -5.01 -3.36
CA ASP A 45 9.89 -3.85 -3.38
C ASP A 45 9.61 -3.32 -1.98
N ILE A 46 9.64 -2.00 -1.85
CA ILE A 46 9.48 -1.33 -0.55
C ILE A 46 8.06 -0.76 -0.46
N ILE A 47 7.26 -1.31 0.45
CA ILE A 47 5.95 -0.74 0.77
C ILE A 47 6.14 0.46 1.69
N TYR A 48 5.68 1.61 1.24
CA TYR A 48 5.78 2.86 2.00
C TYR A 48 4.54 3.15 2.82
N GLN A 49 3.37 2.95 2.22
CA GLN A 49 2.13 3.36 2.87
C GLN A 49 0.97 2.47 2.44
N ILE A 50 0.13 2.12 3.40
CA ILE A 50 -1.17 1.48 3.14
C ILE A 50 -2.23 2.40 3.75
N MET A 51 -3.12 2.89 2.91
CA MET A 51 -4.25 3.75 3.30
C MET A 51 -5.54 3.06 2.91
N TYR A 52 -6.61 3.32 3.65
CA TYR A 52 -7.94 2.90 3.24
C TYR A 52 -8.91 4.07 3.36
N GLU A 53 -9.80 4.19 2.37
CA GLU A 53 -10.90 5.12 2.36
C GLU A 53 -12.20 4.30 2.43
N ARG A 54 -13.00 4.58 3.46
CA ARG A 54 -14.33 4.00 3.60
C ARG A 54 -15.37 4.97 3.07
N ASN A 55 -16.24 4.50 2.19
CA ASN A 55 -17.45 5.23 1.88
C ASN A 55 -18.39 5.20 3.09
N LYS A 56 -18.73 6.35 3.68
CA LYS A 56 -19.62 6.42 4.85
C LYS A 56 -21.05 5.97 4.56
N ASN A 57 -21.45 5.99 3.29
CA ASN A 57 -22.80 5.68 2.81
C ASN A 57 -22.89 4.26 2.23
N SER A 58 -21.81 3.48 2.24
CA SER A 58 -21.75 2.11 1.75
C SER A 58 -20.85 1.25 2.66
N ASN A 59 -20.81 -0.05 2.41
CA ASN A 59 -19.82 -0.94 3.02
C ASN A 59 -18.53 -1.04 2.19
N ASP A 60 -18.47 -0.31 1.08
CA ASP A 60 -17.32 -0.25 0.19
C ASP A 60 -16.14 0.46 0.84
N VAL A 61 -14.97 -0.14 0.65
CA VAL A 61 -13.67 0.35 1.09
C VAL A 61 -12.71 0.27 -0.08
N THR A 62 -12.02 1.37 -0.35
CA THR A 62 -10.91 1.41 -1.29
C THR A 62 -9.61 1.42 -0.49
N VAL A 63 -8.71 0.50 -0.78
CA VAL A 63 -7.38 0.44 -0.18
C VAL A 63 -6.36 0.91 -1.21
N TYR A 64 -5.47 1.80 -0.81
CA TYR A 64 -4.36 2.30 -1.59
C TYR A 64 -3.06 1.80 -0.98
N VAL A 65 -2.27 1.07 -1.77
CA VAL A 65 -0.94 0.61 -1.37
C VAL A 65 0.09 1.35 -2.21
N VAL A 66 0.93 2.14 -1.54
CA VAL A 66 2.02 2.91 -2.15
C VAL A 66 3.31 2.15 -1.93
N TRP A 67 4.03 1.86 -3.01
CA TRP A 67 5.26 1.07 -2.98
C TRP A 67 6.25 1.55 -4.05
N GLU A 68 7.53 1.26 -3.85
CA GLU A 68 8.61 1.53 -4.81
C GLU A 68 9.14 0.21 -5.37
N ASP A 69 9.13 0.11 -6.70
CA ASP A 69 9.83 -0.93 -7.46
C ASP A 69 11.34 -0.70 -7.32
N GLN A 70 12.12 -1.71 -6.93
CA GLN A 70 13.58 -1.55 -6.73
C GLN A 70 14.38 -1.68 -8.02
#